data_AF-A0A2V2U4R9-F1
#
_entry.id   AF-A0A2V2U4R9-F1
#
_cell.length_a   1.000
_cell.length_b   1.000
_cell.length_c   1.000
_cell.angle_alpha   90.00
_cell.angle_beta   90.00
_cell.angle_gamma   90.00
#
_symmetry.space_group_name_H-M   'P 1'
#
loop_
_entity.id
_entity.type
_entity.pdbx_description
1 polymer ?
#
loop_
_entity_poly.entity_id
_entity_poly.type
_entity_poly.pdbx_seq_one_letter_code
_entity_poly.pdbx_strand_id
1 'polypeptide(L)' 'MQYYTGCPGWSYSSWQGPFYPPSIENSRWLNYYSHLFDYVEIDSSFYRIPNVFMVKNWYKRTPKDFKFTAKFPKVITH' A
#
# COMPACT_ATOMS: atom_id res chain seq x y z
N MET A 1 1.12 19.62 -15.38
CA MET A 1 0.90 19.24 -13.98
C MET A 1 0.87 17.73 -13.90
N GLN A 2 1.58 17.09 -12.97
CA GLN A 2 1.58 15.63 -12.84
C GLN A 2 0.61 15.21 -11.76
N TYR A 3 -0.26 14.25 -12.06
CA TYR A 3 -1.24 13.70 -11.13
C TYR A 3 -0.84 12.28 -10.74
N TYR A 4 -1.08 11.91 -9.49
CA TYR A 4 -0.87 10.56 -8.97
C TYR A 4 -2.18 10.03 -8.40
N THR A 5 -2.50 8.79 -8.74
CA THR A 5 -3.75 8.13 -8.34
C THR A 5 -3.45 6.88 -7.52
N GLY A 6 -4.29 6.64 -6.51
CA GLY A 6 -4.07 5.62 -5.49
C GLY A 6 -5.23 5.58 -4.48
N CYS A 7 -5.10 4.68 -3.49
CA CYS A 7 -6.12 4.39 -2.48
C CYS A 7 -5.53 4.42 -1.06
N PRO A 8 -6.36 4.59 -0.01
CA PRO A 8 -5.95 4.52 1.39
C PRO A 8 -5.69 3.08 1.89
N GLY A 9 -4.89 2.33 1.12
CA GLY A 9 -4.54 0.94 1.40
C GLY A 9 -4.69 0.03 0.19
N TRP A 10 -4.23 -1.21 0.35
CA TRP A 10 -4.29 -2.25 -0.69
C TRP A 10 -4.81 -3.60 -0.16
N SER A 11 -4.87 -3.80 1.15
CA SER A 11 -5.07 -5.12 1.74
C SER A 11 -6.51 -5.43 2.13
N TYR A 12 -7.44 -5.37 1.17
CA TYR A 12 -8.87 -5.62 1.39
C TYR A 12 -9.32 -6.95 0.79
N SER A 13 -9.86 -7.87 1.61
CA SER A 13 -10.37 -9.16 1.12
C SER A 13 -11.55 -9.05 0.18
N SER A 14 -12.37 -8.02 0.34
CA SER A 14 -13.48 -7.71 -0.58
C SER A 14 -13.01 -7.38 -2.01
N TRP A 15 -11.71 -7.11 -2.21
CA TRP A 15 -11.15 -6.84 -3.54
C TRP A 15 -10.75 -8.12 -4.29
N GLN A 16 -10.73 -9.28 -3.63
CA GLN A 16 -10.46 -10.57 -4.28
C GLN A 16 -11.64 -11.01 -5.15
N GLY A 17 -11.39 -11.14 -6.45
CA GLY A 17 -12.41 -11.32 -7.49
C GLY A 17 -12.64 -10.05 -8.30
N PRO A 18 -13.20 -8.97 -7.71
CA PRO A 18 -13.49 -7.73 -8.44
C PRO A 18 -12.26 -6.96 -8.92
N PHE A 19 -11.15 -7.01 -8.18
CA PHE A 19 -9.93 -6.26 -8.50
C PHE A 19 -8.69 -7.17 -8.53
N TYR A 20 -8.48 -7.97 -7.49
CA TYR A 20 -7.44 -8.98 -7.45
C TYR A 20 -7.91 -10.26 -8.12
N PRO A 21 -7.09 -10.93 -8.96
CA PRO A 21 -7.42 -12.24 -9.50
C PRO A 21 -7.83 -13.22 -8.38
N PRO A 22 -8.87 -14.05 -8.56
CA PRO A 22 -9.39 -14.91 -7.50
C PRO A 22 -8.35 -15.82 -6.83
N SER A 23 -7.32 -16.25 -7.56
CA SER A 23 -6.28 -17.17 -7.09
C SER A 23 -5.01 -16.48 -6.55
N ILE A 24 -4.95 -15.14 -6.56
CA ILE A 24 -3.73 -14.44 -6.14
C ILE A 24 -3.60 -14.44 -4.61
N GLU A 25 -2.44 -14.87 -4.12
CA GLU A 25 -2.12 -14.82 -2.70
C GLU A 25 -2.06 -13.37 -2.19
N ASN A 26 -2.54 -13.14 -0.96
CA ASN A 26 -2.51 -11.84 -0.29
C ASN A 26 -1.10 -11.23 -0.24
N SER A 27 -0.07 -12.09 -0.15
CA SER A 27 1.34 -11.71 -0.15
C SER A 27 1.75 -10.93 -1.42
N ARG A 28 1.04 -11.14 -2.54
CA ARG A 28 1.29 -10.53 -3.84
C ARG A 28 0.39 -9.33 -4.15
N TRP A 29 -0.59 -9.02 -3.30
CA TRP A 29 -1.53 -7.92 -3.56
C TRP A 29 -0.85 -6.57 -3.72
N LEU A 30 0.13 -6.24 -2.87
CA LEU A 30 0.89 -4.98 -3.02
C LEU A 30 1.60 -4.91 -4.37
N ASN A 31 2.23 -6.01 -4.79
CA ASN A 31 2.92 -6.07 -6.07
C ASN A 31 1.92 -5.84 -7.22
N TYR A 32 0.80 -6.55 -7.21
CA TYR A 32 -0.27 -6.37 -8.21
C TYR A 32 -0.80 -4.94 -8.23
N TYR A 33 -1.17 -4.41 -7.07
CA TYR A 33 -1.69 -3.04 -6.90
C TYR A 33 -0.72 -1.99 -7.46
N SER A 34 0.58 -2.14 -7.15
CA SER A 34 1.61 -1.18 -7.55
C SER A 34 1.93 -1.13 -9.06
N HIS A 35 1.38 -2.06 -9.85
CA HIS A 35 1.46 -2.00 -11.32
C HIS A 35 0.26 -1.29 -11.95
N LEU A 36 -0.79 -1.01 -11.17
CA LEU A 36 -2.03 -0.37 -11.65
C LEU A 36 -2.19 1.08 -11.17
N PHE A 37 -1.60 1.42 -10.03
CA PHE A 37 -1.67 2.74 -9.40
C PHE A 37 -0.28 3.34 -9.19
N ASP A 38 -0.23 4.65 -9.05
CA ASP A 38 1.02 5.39 -8.87
C ASP A 38 1.52 5.39 -7.42
N TYR A 39 0.57 5.34 -6.47
CA TYR A 39 0.89 5.38 -5.05
C TYR A 39 -0.15 4.68 -4.18
N VAL A 40 0.20 4.49 -2.91
CA VAL A 40 -0.74 4.06 -1.86
C VAL A 40 -0.52 4.85 -0.58
N GLU A 41 -1.61 5.10 0.15
CA GLU A 41 -1.57 5.69 1.48
C GLU A 41 -1.55 4.59 2.57
N ILE A 42 -0.57 4.65 3.46
CA ILE A 42 -0.37 3.71 4.56
C ILE A 42 -1.18 4.15 5.78
N ASP A 43 -2.40 3.63 5.90
CA ASP A 43 -3.28 3.94 7.02
C ASP A 43 -2.87 3.29 8.35
N SER A 44 -2.25 2.11 8.29
CA SER A 44 -1.82 1.39 9.48
C SER A 44 -0.78 2.16 10.32
N SER A 45 -0.04 3.07 9.69
CA SER A 45 0.95 3.93 10.35
C SER A 45 0.34 4.89 11.38
N PHE A 46 -0.95 5.22 11.24
CA PHE A 46 -1.70 5.98 12.24
C PHE A 46 -1.76 5.24 13.59
N TYR A 47 -1.92 3.91 13.56
CA TYR A 47 -2.04 3.10 14.77
C TYR A 47 -0.69 2.58 15.28
N ARG A 48 0.24 2.30 14.36
CA ARG A 48 1.55 1.74 14.71
C ARG A 48 2.60 2.13 13.66
N ILE A 49 3.72 2.66 14.13
CA ILE A 49 4.88 2.93 13.28
C ILE A 49 5.38 1.60 12.67
N PRO A 50 5.45 1.48 11.33
CA PRO A 50 5.95 0.27 10.69
C PRO A 50 7.45 0.11 10.99
N ASN A 51 7.89 -1.14 11.19
CA ASN A 51 9.31 -1.38 11.35
C ASN A 51 10.05 -1.29 10.01
N VAL A 52 11.39 -1.13 10.08
CA VAL A 52 12.25 -0.98 8.90
C VAL A 52 12.17 -2.17 7.95
N PHE A 53 12.02 -3.39 8.46
CA PHE A 53 11.92 -4.59 7.62
C PHE A 53 10.64 -4.59 6.79
N MET A 54 9.50 -4.19 7.38
CA MET A 54 8.23 -4.05 6.67
C MET A 54 8.35 -3.04 5.52
N VAL A 55 8.90 -1.85 5.79
CA VAL A 55 9.07 -0.80 4.77
C VAL A 55 10.01 -1.26 3.65
N LYS A 56 11.15 -1.90 4.00
CA LYS A 56 12.06 -2.49 3.00
C LYS A 56 11.39 -3.56 2.15
N ASN A 57 10.54 -4.39 2.75
CA ASN A 57 9.82 -5.43 2.03
C ASN A 57 8.75 -4.85 1.09
N TRP A 58 8.08 -3.76 1.47
CA TRP A 58 7.19 -3.04 0.55
C TRP A 58 7.95 -2.48 -0.65
N TYR A 59 9.05 -1.75 -0.39
CA TYR A 59 9.90 -1.20 -1.44
C TYR A 59 10.41 -2.27 -2.42
N LYS A 60 10.82 -3.44 -1.94
CA LYS A 60 11.27 -4.55 -2.79
C LYS A 60 10.18 -5.15 -3.68
N ARG A 61 8.91 -4.99 -3.32
CA ARG A 61 7.76 -5.61 -4.01
C ARG A 61 7.09 -4.67 -5.00
N THR A 62 7.49 -3.41 -5.08
CA THR A 62 6.87 -2.39 -5.94
C THR A 62 7.85 -1.88 -6.99
N PRO A 63 7.36 -1.35 -8.13
CA PRO A 63 8.20 -0.66 -9.10
C PRO A 63 8.96 0.52 -8.48
N LYS A 64 10.09 0.89 -9.10
CA LYS A 64 10.97 1.96 -8.62
C LYS A 64 10.26 3.31 -8.48
N ASP A 65 9.28 3.57 -9.35
CA ASP A 65 8.57 4.85 -9.40
C ASP A 65 7.29 4.86 -8.56
N PHE A 66 6.93 3.73 -7.94
CA PHE A 66 5.77 3.62 -7.06
C PHE A 66 6.01 4.36 -5.74
N LYS A 67 5.02 5.15 -5.33
CA LYS A 67 5.13 6.04 -4.17
C LYS A 67 4.32 5.54 -2.99
N PHE A 68 4.74 5.94 -1.80
CA PHE A 68 4.01 5.68 -0.56
C PHE A 68 3.80 7.00 0.16
N THR A 69 2.60 7.21 0.68
CA THR A 69 2.33 8.22 1.70
C THR A 69 2.02 7.50 3.01
N ALA A 70 2.30 8.10 4.16
CA ALA A 70 2.00 7.50 5.45
C ALA A 70 1.29 8.51 6.33
N LYS A 71 0.22 8.08 6.99
CA LYS A 71 -0.46 8.90 8.00
C LYS A 71 0.49 9.17 9.16
N PHE A 72 0.43 10.38 9.70
CA PHE A 72 1.10 10.65 10.96
C PHE A 72 0.54 9.74 12.07
N PRO A 73 1.39 9.22 12.98
CA PRO A 73 0.93 8.45 14.12
C PRO A 73 -0.13 9.20 14.93
N LYS A 74 -1.11 8.46 15.46
CA LYS A 74 -2.20 8.99 16.28
C LYS A 74 -1.67 9.83 17.44
N VAL A 75 -0.62 9.35 18.13
CA VAL A 75 0.06 10.03 19.25
C VAL A 75 0.56 11.45 18.91
N ILE A 76 0.79 11.76 17.64
CA ILE A 76 1.24 13.09 17.19
C ILE A 76 0.05 14.00 16.87
N THR A 77 -1.08 13.44 16.44
CA THR A 77 -2.19 14.17 15.85
C THR A 77 -3.45 14.22 16.73
N HIS A 78 -3.57 13.34 17.73
CA HIS A 78 -4.73 13.17 18.63
C HIS A 78 -4.27 12.85 20.05
#